data_AF-A0A7R9P271-F1
#
_entry.id   AF-A0A7R9P271-F1
#
_cell.length_a   1.000
_cell.length_b   1.000
_cell.length_c   1.000
_cell.angle_alpha   90.00
_cell.angle_beta   90.00
_cell.angle_gamma   90.00
#
_symmetry.space_group_name_H-M   'P 1'
#
loop_
_entity.id
_entity.type
_entity.pdbx_description
1 polymer ?
#
loop_
_entity_poly.entity_id
_entity_poly.type
_entity_poly.pdbx_seq_one_letter_code
_entity_poly.pdbx_strand_id
1 'polypeptide(L)'
;AQEKQRVLTISFPPTEEFGADAFIPGDPVKLLKEGRFHKVPFITGVTSAEGKLALSGMFNCCDVVDIEKDFQKIVPWSLSLELGTQTCKDIADKLRKFYFGNKPLSEETLQTYVD
;
A
#
# COMPACT_ATOMS: atom_id res chain seq x y z
N ALA A 1 4.91 -15.67 1.77
CA ALA A 1 6.38 -15.49 1.87
C ALA A 1 6.81 -14.10 1.41
N GLN A 2 6.39 -13.64 0.21
CA GLN A 2 6.70 -12.28 -0.30
C GLN A 2 6.02 -11.14 0.47
N GLU A 3 4.84 -11.38 1.05
CA GLU A 3 4.13 -10.37 1.87
C GLU A 3 4.95 -9.91 3.09
N LYS A 4 5.66 -10.84 3.75
CA LYS A 4 6.57 -10.54 4.87
C LYS A 4 7.81 -9.72 4.45
N GLN A 5 8.07 -9.57 3.15
CA GLN A 5 9.19 -8.78 2.62
C GLN A 5 8.78 -7.34 2.28
N ARG A 6 7.48 -7.01 2.37
CA ARG A 6 6.97 -5.64 2.11
C ARG A 6 6.84 -4.86 3.40
N VAL A 7 7.04 -3.55 3.30
CA VAL A 7 7.12 -2.67 4.48
C VAL A 7 5.75 -2.41 5.11
N LEU A 8 4.67 -2.39 4.31
CA LEU A 8 3.29 -2.21 4.77
C LEU A 8 2.45 -3.46 4.54
N THR A 9 2.06 -4.10 5.63
CA THR A 9 1.17 -5.28 5.63
C THR A 9 0.18 -5.19 6.78
N ILE A 10 -1.08 -5.57 6.52
CA ILE A 10 -2.10 -5.78 7.55
C ILE A 10 -2.22 -7.30 7.73
N SER A 11 -1.83 -7.83 8.90
CA SER A 11 -1.75 -9.28 9.10
C SER A 11 -3.10 -10.00 9.05
N PHE A 12 -4.16 -9.34 9.50
CA PHE A 12 -5.51 -9.90 9.56
C PHE A 12 -6.52 -8.86 9.02
N PRO A 13 -6.63 -8.71 7.69
CA PRO A 13 -7.63 -7.83 7.11
C PRO A 13 -9.02 -8.48 7.18
N PRO A 14 -10.11 -7.68 7.15
CA PRO A 14 -11.44 -8.22 6.87
C PRO A 14 -11.42 -9.02 5.56
N THR A 15 -12.09 -10.17 5.56
CA THR A 15 -12.14 -11.10 4.42
C THR A 15 -13.58 -11.45 4.10
N GLU A 16 -13.81 -12.00 2.93
CA GLU A 16 -15.09 -12.62 2.58
C GLU A 16 -15.41 -13.78 3.54
N GLU A 17 -16.67 -13.84 3.96
CA GLU A 17 -17.20 -14.81 4.92
C GLU A 17 -18.31 -15.65 4.29
N PHE A 18 -18.50 -16.85 4.80
CA PHE A 18 -19.55 -17.77 4.37
C PHE A 18 -20.52 -18.04 5.53
N GLY A 19 -21.82 -18.06 5.24
CA GLY A 19 -22.86 -18.36 6.22
C GLY A 19 -24.05 -17.39 6.14
N ALA A 20 -25.10 -17.69 6.88
CA ALA A 20 -26.30 -16.85 6.93
C ALA A 20 -26.03 -15.49 7.60
N ASP A 21 -25.08 -15.45 8.55
CA ASP A 21 -24.76 -14.26 9.34
C ASP A 21 -23.43 -13.58 8.90
N ALA A 22 -22.99 -13.85 7.66
CA ALA A 22 -21.74 -13.29 7.13
C ALA A 22 -21.78 -11.75 7.08
N PHE A 23 -20.77 -11.09 7.64
CA PHE A 23 -20.70 -9.62 7.64
C PHE A 23 -20.26 -9.07 6.27
N ILE A 24 -19.26 -9.71 5.64
CA ILE A 24 -18.81 -9.42 4.27
C ILE A 24 -19.10 -10.65 3.40
N PRO A 25 -20.29 -10.75 2.76
CA PRO A 25 -20.71 -11.96 2.06
C PRO A 25 -20.12 -12.11 0.65
N GLY A 26 -19.10 -11.32 0.29
CA GLY A 26 -18.42 -11.38 -1.01
C GLY A 26 -17.55 -10.16 -1.28
N ASP A 27 -16.88 -10.16 -2.44
CA ASP A 27 -15.94 -9.10 -2.85
C ASP A 27 -16.54 -7.69 -2.72
N PRO A 28 -15.95 -6.79 -1.91
CA PRO A 28 -16.50 -5.46 -1.68
C PRO A 28 -16.69 -4.63 -2.96
N VAL A 29 -15.78 -4.75 -3.94
CA VAL A 29 -15.87 -3.99 -5.20
C VAL A 29 -17.06 -4.49 -6.03
N LYS A 30 -17.30 -5.80 -6.05
CA LYS A 30 -18.47 -6.41 -6.69
C LYS A 30 -19.76 -5.99 -5.99
N LEU A 31 -19.82 -6.08 -4.65
CA LEU A 31 -21.01 -5.67 -3.88
C LEU A 31 -21.38 -4.19 -4.13
N LEU A 32 -20.37 -3.31 -4.18
CA LEU A 32 -20.57 -1.90 -4.52
C LEU A 32 -21.12 -1.71 -5.94
N LYS A 33 -20.53 -2.40 -6.94
CA LYS A 33 -20.98 -2.34 -8.34
C LYS A 33 -22.40 -2.88 -8.53
N GLU A 34 -22.78 -3.91 -7.77
CA GLU A 34 -24.12 -4.50 -7.78
C GLU A 34 -25.15 -3.66 -7.01
N GLY A 35 -24.73 -2.58 -6.33
CA GLY A 35 -25.62 -1.76 -5.51
C GLY A 35 -26.05 -2.44 -4.21
N ARG A 36 -25.34 -3.50 -3.79
CA ARG A 36 -25.61 -4.30 -2.58
C ARG A 36 -24.97 -3.67 -1.35
N PHE A 37 -25.41 -2.45 -1.05
CA PHE A 37 -25.02 -1.70 0.14
C PHE A 37 -26.18 -0.79 0.58
N HIS A 38 -26.10 -0.24 1.79
CA HIS A 38 -27.12 0.69 2.28
C HIS A 38 -27.05 2.03 1.56
N LYS A 39 -28.14 2.44 0.91
CA LYS A 39 -28.24 3.70 0.17
C LYS A 39 -28.58 4.86 1.11
N VAL A 40 -27.57 5.35 1.82
CA VAL A 40 -27.69 6.47 2.77
C VAL A 40 -26.75 7.61 2.36
N PRO A 41 -27.01 8.86 2.76
CA PRO A 41 -26.06 9.95 2.57
C PRO A 41 -24.70 9.60 3.20
N PHE A 42 -23.62 9.77 2.42
CA PHE A 42 -22.26 9.43 2.81
C PHE A 42 -21.32 10.60 2.52
N ILE A 43 -20.46 10.93 3.47
CA ILE A 43 -19.41 11.95 3.34
C ILE A 43 -18.06 11.25 3.50
N THR A 44 -17.15 11.52 2.58
CA THR A 44 -15.77 11.00 2.61
C THR A 44 -14.79 12.12 2.29
N GLY A 45 -13.53 11.94 2.69
CA GLY A 45 -12.45 12.90 2.49
C GLY A 45 -11.09 12.25 2.73
N VAL A 46 -10.03 12.98 2.36
CA VAL A 46 -8.63 12.61 2.57
C VAL A 46 -7.86 13.83 3.03
N THR A 47 -6.79 13.63 3.81
CA THR A 47 -5.85 14.71 4.13
C THR A 47 -4.72 14.80 3.11
N SER A 48 -4.00 15.92 3.10
CA SER A 48 -2.88 16.13 2.17
C SER A 48 -1.65 15.27 2.48
N ALA A 49 -1.59 14.59 3.63
CA ALA A 49 -0.39 13.87 4.07
C ALA A 49 -0.69 12.57 4.85
N GLU A 50 -1.73 11.82 4.44
CA GLU A 50 -2.11 10.52 5.05
C GLU A 50 -0.92 9.53 5.17
N GLY A 51 -0.03 9.54 4.17
CA GLY A 51 1.11 8.63 4.09
C GLY A 51 2.09 8.77 5.26
N LYS A 52 2.08 9.89 5.99
CA LYS A 52 2.91 10.08 7.20
C LYS A 52 2.66 9.01 8.27
N LEU A 53 1.41 8.54 8.37
CA LEU A 53 1.06 7.44 9.27
C LEU A 53 1.82 6.16 8.92
N ALA A 54 1.90 5.84 7.62
CA ALA A 54 2.61 4.68 7.12
C ALA A 54 4.12 4.80 7.32
N LEU A 55 4.71 5.97 7.02
CA LEU A 55 6.13 6.24 7.23
C LEU A 55 6.56 6.04 8.69
N SER A 56 5.74 6.49 9.66
CA SER A 56 6.01 6.26 11.08
C SER A 56 6.19 4.78 11.42
N GLY A 57 5.46 3.88 10.74
CA GLY A 57 5.65 2.44 10.86
C GLY A 57 6.95 1.97 10.22
N MET A 58 7.28 2.50 9.03
CA MET A 58 8.50 2.16 8.29
C MET A 58 9.78 2.46 9.10
N PHE A 59 9.83 3.61 9.79
CA PHE A 59 10.98 3.99 10.64
C PHE A 59 11.28 2.98 11.75
N ASN A 60 10.27 2.25 12.23
CA ASN A 60 10.44 1.30 13.34
C ASN A 60 10.80 -0.11 12.86
N CYS A 61 10.50 -0.46 11.62
CA CYS A 61 10.60 -1.85 11.12
C CYS A 61 11.65 -2.07 10.03
N CYS A 62 12.13 -1.01 9.36
CA CYS A 62 13.04 -1.13 8.23
C CYS A 62 14.11 -0.03 8.23
N ASP A 63 15.34 -0.42 7.93
CA ASP A 63 16.42 0.52 7.65
C ASP A 63 16.20 1.15 6.26
N VAL A 64 16.22 2.48 6.19
CA VAL A 64 16.09 3.24 4.94
C VAL A 64 17.15 2.82 3.92
N VAL A 65 18.35 2.46 4.39
CA VAL A 65 19.45 1.97 3.55
C VAL A 65 19.08 0.65 2.85
N ASP A 66 18.32 -0.23 3.51
CA ASP A 66 17.90 -1.51 2.94
C ASP A 66 16.71 -1.38 1.98
N ILE A 67 15.97 -0.28 2.08
CA ILE A 67 14.93 0.10 1.12
C ILE A 67 15.56 0.72 -0.12
N GLU A 68 16.57 1.59 0.02
CA GLU A 68 17.27 2.16 -1.15
C GLU A 68 17.98 1.08 -1.98
N LYS A 69 18.51 0.03 -1.33
CA LYS A 69 19.09 -1.14 -2.03
C LYS A 69 18.06 -1.94 -2.82
N ASP A 70 16.81 -2.00 -2.35
CA ASP A 70 15.73 -2.75 -3.00
C ASP A 70 14.40 -2.01 -2.89
N PHE A 71 14.24 -1.03 -3.78
CA PHE A 71 13.07 -0.15 -3.81
C PHE A 71 11.76 -0.89 -4.13
N GLN A 72 11.82 -2.14 -4.62
CA GLN A 72 10.62 -2.96 -4.85
C GLN A 72 9.84 -3.24 -3.56
N LYS A 73 10.50 -3.18 -2.39
CA LYS A 73 9.86 -3.40 -1.08
C LYS A 73 8.82 -2.33 -0.72
N ILE A 74 8.95 -1.13 -1.28
CA ILE A 74 8.01 -0.02 -1.06
C ILE A 74 6.83 -0.06 -2.03
N VAL A 75 6.93 -0.83 -3.12
CA VAL A 75 5.84 -0.99 -4.09
C VAL A 75 4.62 -1.55 -3.34
N PRO A 76 3.44 -0.92 -3.46
CA PRO A 76 2.26 -1.38 -2.76
C PRO A 76 1.88 -2.81 -3.16
N TRP A 77 1.56 -3.64 -2.15
CA TRP A 77 1.02 -4.99 -2.36
C TRP A 77 -0.26 -4.98 -3.21
N SER A 78 -1.08 -3.93 -3.08
CA SER A 78 -2.37 -3.79 -3.77
C SER A 78 -2.27 -3.77 -5.30
N LEU A 79 -1.07 -3.59 -5.86
CA LEU A 79 -0.83 -3.69 -7.30
C LEU A 79 -0.71 -5.15 -7.80
N SER A 80 -0.74 -6.14 -6.89
CA SER A 80 -0.64 -7.57 -7.20
C SER A 80 0.59 -7.94 -8.05
N LEU A 81 1.69 -7.20 -7.87
CA LEU A 81 2.95 -7.43 -8.59
C LEU A 81 3.82 -8.42 -7.82
N GLU A 82 4.35 -9.42 -8.50
CA GLU A 82 5.31 -10.34 -7.91
C GLU A 82 6.70 -9.69 -7.79
N LEU A 83 7.32 -9.78 -6.61
CA LEU A 83 8.66 -9.22 -6.36
C LEU A 83 9.72 -9.90 -7.24
N GLY A 84 10.70 -9.14 -7.70
CA GLY A 84 11.78 -9.64 -8.54
C GLY A 84 11.44 -9.76 -10.03
N THR A 85 10.16 -9.65 -10.40
CA THR A 85 9.75 -9.57 -11.81
C THR A 85 10.21 -8.27 -12.46
N GLN A 86 10.44 -8.29 -13.77
CA GLN A 86 10.84 -7.08 -14.51
C GLN A 86 9.77 -5.99 -14.38
N THR A 87 8.49 -6.35 -14.45
CA THR A 87 7.38 -5.42 -14.24
C THR A 87 7.44 -4.74 -12.87
N CYS A 88 7.75 -5.49 -11.80
CA CYS A 88 7.85 -4.89 -10.48
C CYS A 88 9.03 -3.91 -10.38
N LYS A 89 10.17 -4.23 -11.01
CA LYS A 89 11.33 -3.34 -11.09
C LYS A 89 11.02 -2.07 -11.86
N ASP A 90 10.38 -2.19 -13.03
CA ASP A 90 10.01 -1.04 -13.87
C ASP A 90 9.04 -0.10 -13.15
N ILE A 91 8.10 -0.65 -12.36
CA ILE A 91 7.19 0.13 -11.53
C ILE A 91 7.92 0.76 -10.35
N ALA A 92 8.83 0.04 -9.69
CA ALA A 92 9.65 0.57 -8.60
C ALA A 92 10.49 1.77 -9.09
N ASP A 93 11.10 1.67 -10.27
CA ASP A 93 11.89 2.75 -10.88
C ASP A 93 11.03 3.97 -11.20
N LYS A 94 9.81 3.76 -11.70
CA LYS A 94 8.85 4.86 -11.94
C LYS A 94 8.46 5.55 -10.65
N LEU A 95 8.17 4.79 -9.58
CA LEU A 95 7.85 5.34 -8.26
C LEU A 95 9.03 6.11 -7.68
N ARG A 96 10.24 5.55 -7.76
CA ARG A 96 11.47 6.20 -7.30
C ARG A 96 11.68 7.53 -8.01
N LYS A 97 11.55 7.55 -9.33
CA LYS A 97 11.69 8.78 -10.13
C LYS A 97 10.58 9.79 -9.84
N PHE A 98 9.37 9.34 -9.57
CA PHE A 98 8.24 10.22 -9.26
C PHE A 98 8.46 10.97 -7.93
N TYR A 99 8.80 10.24 -6.86
CA TYR A 99 8.94 10.84 -5.52
C TYR A 99 10.32 11.47 -5.26
N PHE A 100 11.39 10.88 -5.78
CA PHE A 100 12.77 11.29 -5.46
C PHE A 100 13.52 11.90 -6.65
N GLY A 101 13.02 11.74 -7.88
CA GLY A 101 13.72 12.19 -9.08
C GLY A 101 15.10 11.54 -9.18
N ASN A 102 16.14 12.39 -9.12
CA ASN A 102 17.54 11.97 -9.12
C ASN A 102 18.17 11.92 -7.72
N LYS A 103 17.42 12.25 -6.67
CA LYS A 103 17.91 12.22 -5.29
C LYS A 103 17.85 10.77 -4.77
N PRO A 104 18.81 10.35 -3.92
CA PRO A 104 18.72 9.07 -3.24
C PRO A 104 17.63 9.09 -2.17
N LEU A 105 17.07 7.93 -1.85
CA LEU A 105 16.31 7.75 -0.63
C LEU A 105 17.26 7.76 0.57
N SER A 106 17.02 8.67 1.51
CA SER A 106 17.73 8.79 2.79
C SER A 106 16.76 9.28 3.86
N GLU A 107 17.17 9.30 5.12
CA GLU A 107 16.35 9.87 6.21
C GLU A 107 15.93 11.32 5.92
N GLU A 108 16.80 12.11 5.26
CA GLU A 108 16.53 13.50 4.90
C GLU A 108 15.51 13.64 3.77
N THR A 109 15.51 12.72 2.80
CA THR A 109 14.63 12.80 1.63
C THR A 109 13.33 12.03 1.81
N LEU A 110 13.23 11.15 2.81
CA LEU A 110 12.10 10.25 3.05
C LEU A 110 10.75 10.99 3.21
N GLN A 111 10.73 12.22 3.73
CA GLN A 111 9.50 13.02 3.82
C GLN A 111 8.89 13.32 2.44
N THR A 112 9.71 13.42 1.39
CA THR A 112 9.25 13.62 0.01
C THR A 112 8.37 12.47 -0.49
N TYR A 113 8.39 11.30 0.16
CA TYR A 113 7.53 10.17 -0.17
C TYR A 113 6.05 10.39 0.21
N VAL A 114 5.77 11.35 1.09
CA VAL A 114 4.43 11.60 1.67
C VAL A 114 3.99 13.05 1.57
N ASP A 115 4.74 13.86 0.83
CA ASP A 115 4.37 15.21 0.41
C ASP A 115 3.52 15.15 -0.87
#